data_AF-A0A0Q4KPI1-F1
#
_entry.id   AF-A0A0Q4KPI1-F1
#
_cell.length_a   1.000
_cell.length_b   1.000
_cell.length_c   1.000
_cell.angle_alpha   90.00
_cell.angle_beta   90.00
_cell.angle_gamma   90.00
#
_symmetry.space_group_name_H-M   'P 1'
#
loop_
_entity.id
_entity.type
_entity.pdbx_description
1 polymer ?
#
loop_
_entity_poly.entity_id
_entity_poly.type
_entity_poly.pdbx_seq_one_letter_code
_entity_poly.pdbx_strand_id
1 'polypeptide(L)'
;MGGAVALWVSIGVTLNLTIARLQPAPSASWWPVGVTAKVTRGRELLTTAAQQPVTDIDPVRASLRDAALREPVNTQALGTLAALDELRNDTRRARALFRASETVSRRNVLTQFWLIEDAVARGDVAEAIKHYNRAMLVSSEARTTLLPVLAQASSDPAIRKELLPLLAKRPLWWKDYLQQLGTSGADPTAMALALAATRTDIRNPDERGLAQAILRRMVALKDGRGALRAANRLERVPGSTRSIREGDFETADGLVPFAWWMRDEDSIRAFRDTVPDGGMGLRIETSSGASGGVAQQLIGLAAGRYIMQGRAGDVSTDQTARPTINVTCETGKPLSRFSLPSAGPNGRSFRFAFDVPATDCALQWVTIVTAPAVDTNIWLDNLTATR
;
A
#
# COMPACT_ATOMS: atom_id res chain seq x y z
N MET A 1 -14.58 -33.27 52.76
CA MET A 1 -15.33 -32.95 51.52
C MET A 1 -14.80 -31.72 50.79
N GLY A 2 -14.39 -30.63 51.47
CA GLY A 2 -13.88 -29.41 50.80
C GLY A 2 -12.61 -29.59 49.93
N GLY A 3 -11.67 -30.44 50.34
CA GLY A 3 -10.42 -30.64 49.59
C GLY A 3 -10.61 -31.32 48.22
N ALA A 4 -11.52 -32.28 48.11
CA ALA A 4 -11.81 -32.97 46.85
C ALA A 4 -12.54 -32.05 45.85
N VAL A 5 -13.44 -31.19 46.34
CA VAL A 5 -14.13 -30.19 45.52
C VAL A 5 -13.16 -29.12 45.04
N ALA A 6 -12.26 -28.63 45.90
CA ALA A 6 -11.25 -27.65 45.53
C ALA A 6 -10.27 -28.20 44.48
N LEU A 7 -9.86 -29.47 44.63
CA LEU A 7 -9.01 -30.15 43.65
C LEU A 7 -9.73 -30.33 42.30
N TRP A 8 -10.99 -30.76 42.33
CA TRP A 8 -11.80 -30.92 41.11
C TRP A 8 -12.02 -29.59 40.37
N VAL A 9 -12.30 -28.49 41.09
CA VAL A 9 -12.40 -27.14 40.51
C VAL A 9 -11.07 -26.69 39.92
N SER A 10 -9.96 -26.89 40.63
CA SER A 10 -8.62 -26.48 40.16
C SER A 10 -8.22 -27.21 38.87
N ILE A 11 -8.43 -28.52 38.81
CA ILE A 11 -8.16 -29.32 37.61
C ILE A 11 -9.13 -28.93 36.49
N GLY A 12 -10.40 -28.66 36.79
CA GLY A 12 -11.39 -28.22 35.81
C GLY A 12 -11.09 -26.87 35.17
N VAL A 13 -10.67 -25.90 35.98
CA VAL A 13 -10.19 -24.59 35.49
C VAL A 13 -8.94 -24.77 34.63
N THR A 14 -7.99 -25.61 35.07
CA THR A 14 -6.78 -25.91 34.31
C THR A 14 -7.11 -26.51 32.95
N LEU A 15 -7.95 -27.56 32.91
CA LEU A 15 -8.41 -28.19 31.66
C LEU A 15 -9.11 -27.18 30.74
N ASN A 16 -9.96 -26.32 31.28
CA ASN A 16 -10.67 -25.30 30.52
C ASN A 16 -9.73 -24.24 29.93
N LEU A 17 -8.61 -23.92 30.60
CA LEU A 17 -7.66 -22.90 30.15
C LEU A 17 -6.58 -23.45 29.20
N THR A 18 -6.15 -24.70 29.39
CA THR A 18 -4.98 -25.26 28.68
C THR A 18 -5.34 -26.31 27.62
N ILE A 19 -6.24 -27.25 27.95
CA ILE A 19 -6.46 -28.46 27.14
C ILE A 19 -7.72 -28.35 26.27
N ALA A 20 -8.73 -27.61 26.70
CA ALA A 20 -10.04 -27.52 26.02
C ALA A 20 -10.00 -26.96 24.58
N ARG A 21 -8.89 -26.34 24.17
CA ARG A 21 -8.67 -25.91 22.78
C ARG A 21 -8.16 -27.03 21.88
N LEU A 22 -7.44 -28.01 22.45
CA LEU A 22 -6.84 -29.14 21.73
C LEU A 22 -7.76 -30.37 21.76
N GLN A 23 -8.48 -30.58 22.87
CA GLN A 23 -9.37 -31.72 23.06
C GLN A 23 -10.71 -31.28 23.66
N PRO A 24 -11.61 -30.68 22.87
CA PRO A 24 -12.85 -30.08 23.37
C PRO A 24 -13.85 -31.13 23.89
N ALA A 25 -14.01 -32.27 23.22
CA ALA A 25 -14.97 -33.29 23.64
C ALA A 25 -14.62 -33.96 25.00
N PRO A 26 -13.37 -34.46 25.23
CA PRO A 26 -12.97 -34.97 26.55
C PRO A 26 -13.01 -33.92 27.65
N SER A 27 -12.67 -32.67 27.33
CA SER A 27 -12.72 -31.56 28.29
C SER A 27 -14.16 -31.23 28.69
N ALA A 28 -15.11 -31.25 27.75
CA ALA A 28 -16.52 -31.02 28.02
C ALA A 28 -17.17 -32.17 28.81
N SER A 29 -16.74 -33.42 28.62
CA SER A 29 -17.24 -34.55 29.43
C SER A 29 -16.74 -34.50 30.88
N TRP A 30 -15.51 -34.03 31.11
CA TRP A 30 -14.92 -33.99 32.44
C TRP A 30 -15.25 -32.69 33.20
N TRP A 31 -15.31 -31.56 32.50
CA TRP A 31 -15.66 -30.23 33.03
C TRP A 31 -16.83 -29.62 32.23
N PRO A 32 -18.06 -30.14 32.40
CA PRO A 32 -19.22 -29.73 31.61
C PRO A 32 -19.64 -28.27 31.83
N VAL A 33 -19.15 -27.65 32.90
CA VAL A 33 -19.36 -26.23 33.21
C VAL A 33 -18.40 -25.32 32.42
N GLY A 34 -17.30 -25.84 31.87
CA GLY A 34 -16.30 -25.07 31.13
C GLY A 34 -16.85 -24.43 29.85
N VAL A 35 -16.51 -23.15 29.65
CA VAL A 35 -16.97 -22.39 28.49
C VAL A 35 -16.08 -22.59 27.27
N THR A 36 -14.78 -22.84 27.45
CA THR A 36 -13.82 -22.97 26.33
C THR A 36 -14.21 -24.11 25.40
N ALA A 37 -14.49 -25.31 25.93
CA ALA A 37 -14.85 -26.46 25.13
C ALA A 37 -16.15 -26.24 24.33
N LYS A 38 -17.12 -25.53 24.92
CA LYS A 38 -18.40 -25.18 24.28
C LYS A 38 -18.20 -24.19 23.14
N VAL A 39 -17.35 -23.18 23.35
CA VAL A 39 -16.93 -22.22 22.32
C VAL A 39 -16.20 -22.92 21.18
N THR A 40 -15.23 -23.79 21.49
CA THR A 40 -14.48 -24.54 20.48
C THR A 40 -15.41 -25.36 19.61
N ARG A 41 -16.30 -26.16 20.21
CA ARG A 41 -17.29 -26.97 19.46
C ARG A 41 -18.23 -26.10 18.62
N GLY A 42 -18.68 -24.97 19.15
CA GLY A 42 -19.49 -24.02 18.38
C GLY A 42 -18.74 -23.46 17.16
N ARG A 43 -17.46 -23.12 17.31
CA ARG A 43 -16.61 -22.62 16.22
C ARG A 43 -16.29 -23.70 15.18
N GLU A 44 -16.08 -24.94 15.59
CA GLU A 44 -15.92 -26.07 14.67
C GLU A 44 -17.16 -26.21 13.76
N LEU A 45 -18.37 -26.13 14.34
CA LEU A 45 -19.61 -26.12 13.56
C LEU A 45 -19.67 -24.95 12.55
N LEU A 46 -19.23 -23.75 12.94
CA LEU A 46 -19.19 -22.60 12.03
C LEU A 46 -18.27 -22.85 10.82
N THR A 47 -17.17 -23.57 11.01
CA THR A 47 -16.23 -23.88 9.92
C THR A 47 -16.74 -24.95 8.95
N THR A 48 -17.51 -25.92 9.44
CA THR A 48 -18.06 -27.01 8.61
C THR A 48 -19.41 -26.66 7.96
N ALA A 49 -20.11 -25.65 8.47
CA ALA A 49 -21.44 -25.24 8.00
C ALA A 49 -21.50 -24.83 6.52
N ALA A 50 -20.40 -24.33 5.95
CA ALA A 50 -20.33 -23.99 4.54
C ALA A 50 -20.23 -25.22 3.61
N GLN A 51 -19.86 -26.39 4.13
CA GLN A 51 -19.51 -27.57 3.35
C GLN A 51 -20.51 -28.71 3.51
N GLN A 52 -21.27 -28.75 4.60
CA GLN A 52 -22.19 -29.85 4.92
C GLN A 52 -23.47 -29.34 5.61
N PRO A 53 -24.63 -30.02 5.43
CA PRO A 53 -25.82 -29.73 6.22
C PRO A 53 -25.50 -29.85 7.70
N VAL A 54 -25.70 -28.76 8.46
CA VAL A 54 -25.38 -28.76 9.89
C VAL A 54 -26.43 -29.55 10.66
N THR A 55 -26.23 -30.84 10.81
CA THR A 55 -26.97 -31.62 11.81
C THR A 55 -26.47 -31.23 13.21
N ASP A 56 -27.39 -30.83 14.08
CA ASP A 56 -27.20 -30.64 15.53
C ASP A 56 -26.61 -29.27 16.00
N ILE A 57 -27.03 -28.16 15.39
CA ILE A 57 -26.76 -26.79 15.93
C ILE A 57 -27.38 -26.62 17.33
N ASP A 58 -28.57 -27.18 17.53
CA ASP A 58 -29.44 -26.84 18.66
C ASP A 58 -28.88 -27.24 20.03
N PRO A 59 -28.31 -28.43 20.23
CA PRO A 59 -27.68 -28.78 21.50
C PRO A 59 -26.42 -27.97 21.79
N VAL A 60 -25.60 -27.69 20.77
CA VAL A 60 -24.39 -26.87 20.94
C VAL A 60 -24.75 -25.44 21.30
N ARG A 61 -25.77 -24.89 20.63
CA ARG A 61 -26.33 -23.58 20.91
C ARG A 61 -26.94 -23.51 22.32
N ALA A 62 -27.72 -24.49 22.74
CA ALA A 62 -28.28 -24.55 24.09
C ALA A 62 -27.17 -24.56 25.15
N SER A 63 -26.15 -25.38 24.95
CA SER A 63 -24.97 -25.44 25.83
C SER A 63 -24.21 -24.11 25.88
N LEU A 64 -24.07 -23.41 24.75
CA LEU A 64 -23.46 -22.08 24.66
C LEU A 64 -24.32 -21.00 25.31
N ARG A 65 -25.65 -21.09 25.23
CA ARG A 65 -26.55 -20.19 25.95
C ARG A 65 -26.37 -20.33 27.45
N ASP A 66 -26.31 -21.55 27.96
CA ASP A 66 -26.06 -21.81 29.38
C ASP A 66 -24.67 -21.33 29.82
N ALA A 67 -23.67 -21.40 28.94
CA ALA A 67 -22.36 -20.80 29.16
C ALA A 67 -22.42 -19.27 29.22
N ALA A 68 -23.08 -18.63 28.26
CA ALA A 68 -23.21 -17.17 28.20
C ALA A 68 -24.01 -16.60 29.37
N LEU A 69 -25.01 -17.32 29.89
CA LEU A 69 -25.76 -16.92 31.09
C LEU A 69 -24.92 -17.00 32.37
N ARG A 70 -24.02 -17.98 32.45
CA ARG A 70 -23.12 -18.16 33.61
C ARG A 70 -21.93 -17.21 33.57
N GLU A 71 -21.39 -16.96 32.38
CA GLU A 71 -20.27 -16.05 32.15
C GLU A 71 -20.67 -14.94 31.15
N PRO A 72 -21.51 -13.96 31.56
CA PRO A 72 -22.05 -12.93 30.66
C PRO A 72 -21.00 -11.99 30.06
N VAL A 73 -19.80 -11.96 30.62
CA VAL A 73 -18.65 -11.19 30.09
C VAL A 73 -17.78 -12.01 29.13
N ASN A 74 -18.11 -13.27 28.87
CA ASN A 74 -17.36 -14.12 27.95
C ASN A 74 -17.75 -13.80 26.50
N THR A 75 -17.00 -12.88 25.90
CA THR A 75 -17.28 -12.40 24.53
C THR A 75 -17.20 -13.48 23.47
N GLN A 76 -16.40 -14.53 23.69
CA GLN A 76 -16.30 -15.66 22.76
C GLN A 76 -17.56 -16.52 22.80
N ALA A 77 -18.12 -16.76 23.99
CA ALA A 77 -19.40 -17.45 24.14
C ALA A 77 -20.54 -16.66 23.49
N LEU A 78 -20.63 -15.35 23.75
CA LEU A 78 -21.65 -14.49 23.13
C LEU A 78 -21.53 -14.43 21.61
N GLY A 79 -20.31 -14.21 21.09
CA GLY A 79 -20.07 -14.14 19.64
C GLY A 79 -20.32 -15.46 18.92
N THR A 80 -19.94 -16.59 19.52
CA THR A 80 -20.20 -17.92 18.93
C THR A 80 -21.69 -18.25 18.98
N LEU A 81 -22.37 -17.95 20.08
CA LEU A 81 -23.82 -18.13 20.19
C LEU A 81 -24.56 -17.29 19.14
N ALA A 82 -24.15 -16.03 18.94
CA ALA A 82 -24.70 -15.14 17.93
C ALA A 82 -24.53 -15.71 16.51
N ALA A 83 -23.34 -16.23 16.19
CA ALA A 83 -23.08 -16.83 14.89
C ALA A 83 -23.92 -18.11 14.64
N LEU A 84 -24.19 -18.90 15.69
CA LEU A 84 -25.11 -20.04 15.58
C LEU A 84 -26.57 -19.60 15.39
N ASP A 85 -26.99 -18.50 16.01
CA ASP A 85 -28.30 -17.88 15.75
C ASP A 85 -28.40 -17.38 14.30
N GLU A 86 -27.31 -16.85 13.73
CA GLU A 86 -27.25 -16.44 12.33
C GLU A 86 -27.35 -17.63 11.37
N LEU A 87 -26.66 -18.74 11.63
CA LEU A 87 -26.80 -19.97 10.82
C LEU A 87 -28.24 -20.53 10.81
N ARG A 88 -29.03 -20.19 11.83
CA ARG A 88 -30.46 -20.52 11.92
C ARG A 88 -31.38 -19.50 11.25
N ASN A 89 -30.81 -18.50 10.55
CA ASN A 89 -31.53 -17.36 9.98
C ASN A 89 -32.30 -16.52 11.03
N ASP A 90 -31.91 -16.55 12.32
CA ASP A 90 -32.44 -15.67 13.36
C ASP A 90 -31.56 -14.41 13.50
N THR A 91 -31.44 -13.65 12.41
CA THR A 91 -30.57 -12.48 12.31
C THR A 91 -30.88 -11.41 13.35
N ARG A 92 -32.15 -11.27 13.76
CA ARG A 92 -32.53 -10.32 14.82
C ARG A 92 -31.87 -10.69 16.15
N ARG A 93 -31.91 -11.97 16.51
CA ARG A 93 -31.30 -12.47 17.74
C ARG A 93 -29.78 -12.49 17.65
N ALA A 94 -29.23 -12.92 16.51
CA ALA A 94 -27.81 -12.85 16.22
C ALA A 94 -27.29 -11.42 16.41
N ARG A 95 -27.95 -10.43 15.80
CA ARG A 95 -27.62 -9.00 15.94
C ARG A 95 -27.59 -8.57 17.40
N ALA A 96 -28.61 -8.90 18.18
CA ALA A 96 -28.68 -8.53 19.59
C ALA A 96 -27.50 -9.11 20.40
N LEU A 97 -27.14 -10.37 20.14
CA LEU A 97 -26.02 -11.04 20.81
C LEU A 97 -24.65 -10.54 20.33
N PHE A 98 -24.47 -10.24 19.05
CA PHE A 98 -23.25 -9.60 18.54
C PHE A 98 -23.06 -8.21 19.13
N ARG A 99 -24.12 -7.42 19.25
CA ARG A 99 -24.07 -6.11 19.93
C ARG A 99 -23.73 -6.27 21.41
N ALA A 100 -24.34 -7.22 22.11
CA ALA A 100 -23.98 -7.52 23.50
C ALA A 100 -22.49 -7.93 23.63
N SER A 101 -22.01 -8.81 22.74
CA SER A 101 -20.60 -9.21 22.68
C SER A 101 -19.67 -8.01 22.47
N GLU A 102 -20.05 -7.08 21.58
CA GLU A 102 -19.31 -5.85 21.34
C GLU A 102 -19.30 -4.90 22.54
N THR A 103 -20.43 -4.75 23.24
CA THR A 103 -20.53 -3.92 24.46
C THR A 103 -19.55 -4.42 25.52
N VAL A 104 -19.40 -5.73 25.66
CA VAL A 104 -18.44 -6.34 26.58
C VAL A 104 -16.99 -6.17 26.07
N SER A 105 -16.73 -6.45 24.79
CA SER A 105 -15.41 -6.26 24.20
C SER A 105 -15.45 -5.99 22.70
N ARG A 106 -14.79 -4.88 22.32
CA ARG A 106 -14.54 -4.50 20.93
C ARG A 106 -13.45 -5.35 20.25
N ARG A 107 -12.78 -6.24 20.98
CA ARG A 107 -11.66 -7.06 20.48
C ARG A 107 -12.08 -8.41 19.89
N ASN A 108 -13.36 -8.79 20.02
CA ASN A 108 -13.83 -10.04 19.42
C ASN A 108 -13.93 -9.88 17.90
N VAL A 109 -12.98 -10.49 17.18
CA VAL A 109 -12.86 -10.39 15.73
C VAL A 109 -14.09 -10.95 15.00
N LEU A 110 -14.61 -12.11 15.40
CA LEU A 110 -15.83 -12.71 14.82
C LEU A 110 -17.01 -11.73 14.90
N THR A 111 -17.20 -11.11 16.08
CA THR A 111 -18.22 -10.09 16.28
C THR A 111 -18.02 -8.90 15.35
N GLN A 112 -16.78 -8.40 15.20
CA GLN A 112 -16.51 -7.26 14.32
C GLN A 112 -16.75 -7.60 12.84
N PHE A 113 -16.35 -8.79 12.37
CA PHE A 113 -16.64 -9.23 10.99
C PHE A 113 -18.14 -9.29 10.72
N TRP A 114 -18.91 -9.91 11.60
CA TRP A 114 -20.36 -9.98 11.39
C TRP A 114 -21.00 -8.58 11.41
N LEU A 115 -20.56 -7.68 12.30
CA LEU A 115 -21.07 -6.31 12.36
C LEU A 115 -20.65 -5.46 11.14
N ILE A 116 -19.55 -5.79 10.46
CA ILE A 116 -19.22 -5.21 9.16
C ILE A 116 -20.30 -5.61 8.14
N GLU A 117 -20.56 -6.91 7.98
CA GLU A 117 -21.54 -7.42 7.01
C GLU A 117 -22.95 -6.89 7.29
N ASP A 118 -23.37 -6.85 8.56
CA ASP A 118 -24.65 -6.28 8.97
C ASP A 118 -24.78 -4.79 8.60
N ALA A 119 -23.72 -4.01 8.80
CA ALA A 119 -23.71 -2.60 8.46
C ALA A 119 -23.75 -2.40 6.93
N VAL A 120 -22.99 -3.20 6.18
CA VAL A 120 -22.98 -3.20 4.71
C VAL A 120 -24.37 -3.55 4.17
N ALA A 121 -25.02 -4.60 4.70
CA ALA A 121 -26.37 -5.01 4.29
C ALA A 121 -27.43 -3.93 4.54
N ARG A 122 -27.21 -3.06 5.53
CA ARG A 122 -28.08 -1.90 5.84
C ARG A 122 -27.68 -0.62 5.10
N GLY A 123 -26.61 -0.64 4.30
CA GLY A 123 -26.07 0.56 3.65
C GLY A 123 -25.44 1.57 4.62
N ASP A 124 -25.11 1.16 5.84
CA ASP A 124 -24.52 2.02 6.87
C ASP A 124 -22.99 2.01 6.76
N VAL A 125 -22.48 2.86 5.85
CA VAL A 125 -21.05 2.98 5.58
C VAL A 125 -20.25 3.41 6.81
N ALA A 126 -20.78 4.36 7.59
CA ALA A 126 -20.09 4.88 8.77
C ALA A 126 -19.91 3.78 9.82
N GLU A 127 -20.94 2.98 10.05
CA GLU A 127 -20.86 1.85 10.95
C GLU A 127 -19.94 0.73 10.43
N ALA A 128 -19.99 0.42 9.14
CA ALA A 128 -19.08 -0.55 8.53
C ALA A 128 -17.61 -0.15 8.74
N ILE A 129 -17.23 1.09 8.41
CA ILE A 129 -15.85 1.59 8.56
C ILE A 129 -15.39 1.58 10.03
N LYS A 130 -16.29 1.85 10.97
CA LYS A 130 -16.02 1.75 12.40
C LYS A 130 -15.67 0.32 12.82
N HIS A 131 -16.36 -0.70 12.30
CA HIS A 131 -16.07 -2.10 12.61
C HIS A 131 -14.82 -2.62 11.87
N TYR A 132 -14.58 -2.19 10.62
CA TYR A 132 -13.31 -2.40 9.91
C TYR A 132 -12.12 -1.96 10.76
N ASN A 133 -12.18 -0.72 11.27
CA ASN A 133 -11.11 -0.20 12.13
C ASN A 133 -10.87 -1.08 13.36
N ARG A 134 -11.95 -1.48 14.06
CA ARG A 134 -11.86 -2.29 15.28
C ARG A 134 -11.22 -3.65 15.00
N ALA A 135 -11.65 -4.33 13.93
CA ALA A 135 -11.10 -5.63 13.54
C ALA A 135 -9.59 -5.52 13.20
N MET A 136 -9.22 -4.55 12.36
CA MET A 136 -7.85 -4.37 11.89
C MET A 136 -6.88 -3.89 12.97
N LEU A 137 -7.37 -3.21 14.02
CA LEU A 137 -6.55 -2.80 15.16
C LEU A 137 -6.09 -3.98 16.02
N VAL A 138 -6.83 -5.11 16.04
CA VAL A 138 -6.58 -6.22 16.97
C VAL A 138 -6.17 -7.52 16.31
N SER A 139 -6.32 -7.65 14.99
CA SER A 139 -5.99 -8.86 14.25
C SER A 139 -5.24 -8.56 12.96
N SER A 140 -4.06 -9.18 12.79
CA SER A 140 -3.30 -9.16 11.53
C SER A 140 -4.02 -9.93 10.43
N GLU A 141 -4.65 -11.07 10.77
CA GLU A 141 -5.47 -11.83 9.82
C GLU A 141 -6.62 -10.99 9.28
N ALA A 142 -7.28 -10.21 10.14
CA ALA A 142 -8.32 -9.28 9.71
C ALA A 142 -7.78 -8.22 8.74
N ARG A 143 -6.54 -7.72 8.94
CA ARG A 143 -5.90 -6.80 7.99
C ARG A 143 -5.68 -7.45 6.64
N THR A 144 -5.14 -8.67 6.61
CA THR A 144 -4.91 -9.43 5.38
C THR A 144 -6.19 -9.62 4.58
N THR A 145 -7.31 -9.91 5.25
CA THR A 145 -8.61 -10.12 4.59
C THR A 145 -9.27 -8.80 4.18
N LEU A 146 -9.27 -7.79 5.04
CA LEU A 146 -10.10 -6.59 4.87
C LEU A 146 -9.44 -5.48 4.06
N LEU A 147 -8.10 -5.36 4.09
CA LEU A 147 -7.41 -4.27 3.39
C LEU A 147 -7.60 -4.30 1.86
N PRO A 148 -7.50 -5.45 1.16
CA PRO A 148 -7.76 -5.50 -0.28
C PRO A 148 -9.18 -5.03 -0.62
N VAL A 149 -10.18 -5.45 0.16
CA VAL A 149 -11.59 -5.06 -0.02
C VAL A 149 -11.75 -3.55 0.22
N LEU A 150 -11.19 -3.03 1.31
CA LEU A 150 -11.26 -1.60 1.64
C LEU A 150 -10.55 -0.72 0.60
N ALA A 151 -9.40 -1.16 0.07
CA ALA A 151 -8.68 -0.45 -0.99
C ALA A 151 -9.50 -0.37 -2.27
N GLN A 152 -10.19 -1.46 -2.65
CA GLN A 152 -11.09 -1.45 -3.81
C GLN A 152 -12.32 -0.57 -3.56
N ALA A 153 -12.98 -0.73 -2.40
CA ALA A 153 -14.17 0.01 -2.01
C ALA A 153 -13.92 1.52 -1.88
N SER A 154 -12.68 1.94 -1.65
CA SER A 154 -12.30 3.36 -1.59
C SER A 154 -12.45 4.11 -2.93
N SER A 155 -12.77 3.40 -4.01
CA SER A 155 -13.21 4.02 -5.28
C SER A 155 -14.59 4.69 -5.15
N ASP A 156 -15.40 4.31 -4.15
CA ASP A 156 -16.68 4.94 -3.83
C ASP A 156 -16.48 6.22 -2.98
N PRO A 157 -17.00 7.39 -3.42
CA PRO A 157 -16.96 8.63 -2.64
C PRO A 157 -17.55 8.52 -1.23
N ALA A 158 -18.61 7.74 -1.01
CA ALA A 158 -19.25 7.56 0.29
C ALA A 158 -18.32 6.84 1.27
N ILE A 159 -17.62 5.81 0.81
CA ILE A 159 -16.59 5.11 1.59
C ILE A 159 -15.44 6.07 1.94
N ARG A 160 -14.95 6.84 0.97
CA ARG A 160 -13.86 7.81 1.21
C ARG A 160 -14.23 8.85 2.27
N LYS A 161 -15.46 9.35 2.24
CA LYS A 161 -15.95 10.35 3.20
C LYS A 161 -15.76 9.88 4.65
N GLU A 162 -16.05 8.62 4.94
CA GLU A 162 -15.92 8.05 6.28
C GLU A 162 -14.49 7.55 6.58
N LEU A 163 -13.76 7.08 5.55
CA LEU A 163 -12.41 6.54 5.70
C LEU A 163 -11.32 7.61 5.91
N LEU A 164 -11.37 8.73 5.20
CA LEU A 164 -10.30 9.75 5.25
C LEU A 164 -10.10 10.37 6.65
N PRO A 165 -11.16 10.73 7.42
CA PRO A 165 -11.00 11.22 8.79
C PRO A 165 -10.35 10.19 9.72
N LEU A 166 -10.59 8.90 9.47
CA LEU A 166 -9.94 7.83 10.22
C LEU A 166 -8.46 7.71 9.84
N LEU A 167 -8.12 7.71 8.54
CA LEU A 167 -6.74 7.70 8.06
C LEU A 167 -5.92 8.89 8.58
N ALA A 168 -6.55 10.05 8.75
CA ALA A 168 -5.89 11.24 9.32
C ALA A 168 -5.43 11.08 10.77
N LYS A 169 -6.03 10.14 11.51
CA LYS A 169 -5.60 9.73 12.86
C LYS A 169 -4.47 8.68 12.84
N ARG A 170 -4.09 8.20 11.65
CA ARG A 170 -3.02 7.21 11.42
C ARG A 170 -3.19 5.95 12.30
N PRO A 171 -4.32 5.22 12.20
CA PRO A 171 -4.54 3.97 12.95
C PRO A 171 -3.45 2.95 12.61
N LEU A 172 -3.13 2.00 13.49
CA LEU A 172 -1.97 1.10 13.35
C LEU A 172 -1.77 0.48 11.95
N TRP A 173 -2.86 0.24 11.21
CA TRP A 173 -2.87 -0.36 9.87
C TRP A 173 -2.73 0.65 8.71
N TRP A 174 -2.57 1.95 8.97
CA TRP A 174 -2.58 2.98 7.93
C TRP A 174 -1.48 2.80 6.88
N LYS A 175 -0.29 2.32 7.29
CA LYS A 175 0.82 2.00 6.37
C LYS A 175 0.44 0.82 5.47
N ASP A 176 -0.12 -0.24 6.04
CA ASP A 176 -0.59 -1.43 5.31
C ASP A 176 -1.63 -1.04 4.24
N TYR A 177 -2.51 -0.09 4.56
CA TYR A 177 -3.49 0.44 3.60
C TYR A 177 -2.83 1.23 2.45
N LEU A 178 -1.87 2.12 2.74
CA LEU A 178 -1.14 2.81 1.68
C LEU A 178 -0.33 1.84 0.81
N GLN A 179 0.24 0.80 1.42
CA GLN A 179 0.94 -0.25 0.69
C GLN A 179 -0.03 -1.01 -0.24
N GLN A 180 -1.20 -1.40 0.27
CA GLN A 180 -2.24 -2.03 -0.53
C GLN A 180 -2.67 -1.17 -1.73
N LEU A 181 -2.82 0.13 -1.54
CA LEU A 181 -3.13 1.09 -2.61
C LEU A 181 -2.01 1.15 -3.66
N GLY A 182 -0.74 1.23 -3.24
CA GLY A 182 0.40 1.22 -4.14
C GLY A 182 0.54 -0.07 -4.96
N THR A 183 0.19 -1.21 -4.37
CA THR A 183 0.27 -2.51 -5.05
C THR A 183 -0.90 -2.77 -6.00
N SER A 184 -2.13 -2.48 -5.56
CA SER A 184 -3.34 -2.99 -6.23
C SER A 184 -4.50 -2.01 -6.32
N GLY A 185 -4.37 -0.80 -5.76
CA GLY A 185 -5.47 0.17 -5.79
C GLY A 185 -5.90 0.50 -7.21
N ALA A 186 -7.18 0.82 -7.39
CA ALA A 186 -7.82 1.03 -8.69
C ALA A 186 -8.20 2.49 -8.95
N ASP A 187 -8.38 3.31 -7.91
CA ASP A 187 -8.79 4.71 -8.03
C ASP A 187 -7.64 5.67 -7.65
N PRO A 188 -7.04 6.38 -8.62
CA PRO A 188 -6.03 7.40 -8.38
C PRO A 188 -6.50 8.55 -7.47
N THR A 189 -7.80 8.87 -7.47
CA THR A 189 -8.36 9.91 -6.60
C THR A 189 -8.29 9.48 -5.14
N ALA A 190 -8.72 8.25 -4.84
CA ALA A 190 -8.59 7.66 -3.51
C ALA A 190 -7.14 7.64 -3.02
N MET A 191 -6.20 7.28 -3.90
CA MET A 191 -4.76 7.29 -3.64
C MET A 191 -4.23 8.67 -3.23
N ALA A 192 -4.51 9.70 -4.04
CA ALA A 192 -4.06 11.06 -3.76
C ALA A 192 -4.67 11.63 -2.47
N LEU A 193 -5.94 11.31 -2.20
CA LEU A 193 -6.62 11.72 -0.97
C LEU A 193 -6.08 10.99 0.26
N ALA A 194 -5.75 9.70 0.14
CA ALA A 194 -5.14 8.93 1.22
C ALA A 194 -3.79 9.53 1.64
N LEU A 195 -2.91 9.82 0.68
CA LEU A 195 -1.63 10.49 0.93
C LEU A 195 -1.79 11.84 1.64
N ALA A 196 -2.80 12.62 1.23
CA ALA A 196 -3.09 13.90 1.85
C ALA A 196 -3.64 13.74 3.28
N ALA A 197 -4.58 12.82 3.49
CA ALA A 197 -5.20 12.57 4.78
C ALA A 197 -4.19 12.07 5.82
N THR A 198 -3.32 11.13 5.45
CA THR A 198 -2.28 10.59 6.35
C THR A 198 -1.18 11.58 6.69
N ARG A 199 -1.10 12.73 5.98
CA ARG A 199 -0.01 13.71 6.09
C ARG A 199 1.36 13.03 5.96
N THR A 200 1.50 12.19 4.93
CA THR A 200 2.68 11.36 4.69
C THR A 200 3.96 12.21 4.71
N ASP A 201 4.92 11.85 5.56
CA ASP A 201 6.18 12.58 5.72
C ASP A 201 7.28 11.95 4.86
N ILE A 202 7.57 12.59 3.72
CA ILE A 202 8.57 12.11 2.76
C ILE A 202 10.01 12.17 3.28
N ARG A 203 10.26 12.74 4.47
CA ARG A 203 11.57 12.67 5.13
C ARG A 203 11.79 11.33 5.81
N ASN A 204 10.71 10.62 6.16
CA ASN A 204 10.78 9.25 6.65
C ASN A 204 10.95 8.29 5.45
N PRO A 205 12.01 7.47 5.39
CA PRO A 205 12.26 6.57 4.27
C PRO A 205 11.13 5.57 3.97
N ASP A 206 10.50 5.01 5.00
CA ASP A 206 9.38 4.07 4.82
C ASP A 206 8.19 4.77 4.15
N GLU A 207 7.86 5.96 4.63
CA GLU A 207 6.72 6.75 4.13
C GLU A 207 6.98 7.29 2.73
N ARG A 208 8.24 7.66 2.44
CA ARG A 208 8.69 7.99 1.09
C ARG A 208 8.48 6.80 0.15
N GLY A 209 8.86 5.59 0.56
CA GLY A 209 8.65 4.36 -0.21
C GLY A 209 7.17 4.11 -0.52
N LEU A 210 6.28 4.29 0.46
CA LEU A 210 4.84 4.18 0.29
C LEU A 210 4.29 5.24 -0.69
N ALA A 211 4.73 6.50 -0.56
CA ALA A 211 4.34 7.57 -1.46
C ALA A 211 4.78 7.28 -2.90
N GLN A 212 6.04 6.88 -3.10
CA GLN A 212 6.56 6.54 -4.42
C GLN A 212 5.82 5.36 -5.07
N ALA A 213 5.47 4.33 -4.29
CA ALA A 213 4.67 3.21 -4.79
C ALA A 213 3.30 3.67 -5.29
N ILE A 214 2.61 4.52 -4.52
CA ILE A 214 1.33 5.10 -4.90
C ILE A 214 1.47 5.98 -6.15
N LEU A 215 2.47 6.87 -6.21
CA LEU A 215 2.68 7.76 -7.36
C LEU A 215 2.92 6.97 -8.65
N ARG A 216 3.77 5.92 -8.60
CA ARG A 216 3.99 5.02 -9.74
C ARG A 216 2.71 4.31 -10.17
N ARG A 217 1.90 3.85 -9.21
CA ARG A 217 0.61 3.21 -9.50
C ARG A 217 -0.36 4.17 -10.17
N MET A 218 -0.47 5.42 -9.71
CA MET A 218 -1.31 6.44 -10.33
C MET A 218 -0.89 6.72 -11.79
N VAL A 219 0.41 6.81 -12.06
CA VAL A 219 0.94 6.96 -13.43
C VAL A 219 0.61 5.72 -14.29
N ALA A 220 0.74 4.52 -13.75
CA ALA A 220 0.36 3.28 -14.44
C ALA A 220 -1.13 3.23 -14.78
N LEU A 221 -1.99 3.82 -13.93
CA LEU A 221 -3.43 3.99 -14.15
C LEU A 221 -3.78 5.19 -15.04
N LYS A 222 -2.80 5.78 -15.74
CA LYS A 222 -2.96 6.93 -16.66
C LYS A 222 -3.43 8.22 -15.97
N ASP A 223 -3.34 8.34 -14.65
CA ASP A 223 -3.55 9.60 -13.93
C ASP A 223 -2.21 10.29 -13.60
N GLY A 224 -1.41 10.55 -14.64
CA GLY A 224 -0.14 11.25 -14.50
C GLY A 224 -0.30 12.63 -13.87
N ARG A 225 -1.31 13.40 -14.31
CA ARG A 225 -1.57 14.75 -13.76
C ARG A 225 -1.94 14.72 -12.28
N GLY A 226 -2.76 13.77 -11.83
CA GLY A 226 -3.07 13.62 -10.41
C GLY A 226 -1.84 13.21 -9.60
N ALA A 227 -1.02 12.29 -10.14
CA ALA A 227 0.23 11.88 -9.52
C ALA A 227 1.19 13.08 -9.37
N LEU A 228 1.35 13.90 -10.41
CA LEU A 228 2.19 15.09 -10.36
C LEU A 228 1.72 16.09 -9.30
N ARG A 229 0.40 16.34 -9.23
CA ARG A 229 -0.17 17.21 -8.19
C ARG A 229 0.06 16.66 -6.79
N ALA A 230 -0.06 15.35 -6.59
CA ALA A 230 0.21 14.71 -5.32
C ALA A 230 1.69 14.82 -4.92
N ALA A 231 2.61 14.57 -5.86
CA ALA A 231 4.06 14.75 -5.66
C ALA A 231 4.43 16.21 -5.33
N ASN A 232 3.92 17.17 -6.10
CA ASN A 232 4.10 18.62 -5.84
C ASN A 232 3.65 18.98 -4.42
N ARG A 233 2.50 18.46 -3.97
CA ARG A 233 2.00 18.73 -2.62
C ARG A 233 2.92 18.16 -1.53
N LEU A 234 3.36 16.91 -1.68
CA LEU A 234 4.23 16.25 -0.71
C LEU A 234 5.60 16.95 -0.61
N GLU A 235 6.15 17.37 -1.73
CA GLU A 235 7.44 18.06 -1.82
C GLU A 235 7.33 19.59 -1.64
N ARG A 236 6.13 20.13 -1.42
CA ARG A 236 5.85 21.56 -1.29
C ARG A 236 6.31 22.40 -2.51
N VAL A 237 6.25 21.82 -3.70
CA VAL A 237 6.54 22.49 -4.97
C VAL A 237 5.29 23.24 -5.45
N PRO A 238 5.37 24.56 -5.70
CA PRO A 238 4.23 25.33 -6.19
C PRO A 238 3.91 25.02 -7.65
N GLY A 239 2.65 25.23 -8.04
CA GLY A 239 2.19 25.13 -9.43
C GLY A 239 1.74 23.73 -9.86
N SER A 240 1.28 23.65 -11.11
CA SER A 240 0.75 22.43 -11.76
C SER A 240 1.71 21.82 -12.79
N THR A 241 2.78 22.54 -13.13
CA THR A 241 3.85 22.09 -14.02
C THR A 241 5.10 21.75 -13.21
N ARG A 242 5.96 20.92 -13.79
CA ARG A 242 7.26 20.56 -13.20
C ARG A 242 8.26 20.37 -14.32
N SER A 243 9.35 21.14 -14.29
CA SER A 243 10.50 20.92 -15.17
C SER A 243 11.45 19.89 -14.54
N ILE A 244 12.60 19.65 -15.18
CA ILE A 244 13.68 18.82 -14.63
C ILE A 244 14.02 19.31 -13.23
N ARG A 245 14.08 18.36 -12.30
CA ARG A 245 14.38 18.58 -10.88
C ARG A 245 15.64 17.80 -10.56
N GLU A 246 16.52 18.39 -9.76
CA GLU A 246 17.78 17.75 -9.33
C GLU A 246 18.65 17.35 -10.54
N GLY A 247 18.67 18.21 -11.57
CA GLY A 247 19.48 17.99 -12.77
C GLY A 247 20.97 18.33 -12.57
N ASP A 248 21.31 18.94 -11.44
CA ASP A 248 22.65 19.05 -10.87
C ASP A 248 23.07 17.78 -10.10
N PHE A 249 22.12 16.86 -9.84
CA PHE A 249 22.35 15.57 -9.19
C PHE A 249 22.96 15.64 -7.78
N GLU A 250 22.83 16.77 -7.09
CA GLU A 250 23.37 17.00 -5.75
C GLU A 250 22.55 16.31 -4.64
N THR A 251 21.24 16.12 -4.85
CA THR A 251 20.34 15.51 -3.85
C THR A 251 19.63 14.26 -4.37
N ALA A 252 19.16 13.41 -3.44
CA ALA A 252 18.49 12.14 -3.72
C ALA A 252 17.15 12.00 -2.96
N ASP A 253 16.56 13.11 -2.53
CA ASP A 253 15.39 13.15 -1.65
C ASP A 253 14.03 13.26 -2.37
N GLY A 254 14.05 13.39 -3.70
CA GLY A 254 12.84 13.48 -4.51
C GLY A 254 12.00 12.18 -4.60
N LEU A 255 10.77 12.33 -5.08
CA LEU A 255 9.80 11.25 -5.27
C LEU A 255 9.77 10.75 -6.71
N VAL A 256 10.29 9.56 -6.96
CA VAL A 256 10.08 8.87 -8.25
C VAL A 256 8.59 8.61 -8.50
N PRO A 257 8.09 8.74 -9.74
CA PRO A 257 8.85 8.97 -10.97
C PRO A 257 9.21 10.43 -11.28
N PHE A 258 8.85 11.39 -10.43
CA PHE A 258 9.10 12.83 -10.65
C PHE A 258 10.46 13.33 -10.16
N ALA A 259 11.28 12.42 -9.63
CA ALA A 259 12.70 12.57 -9.36
C ALA A 259 13.48 11.55 -10.21
N TRP A 260 14.80 11.70 -10.28
CA TRP A 260 15.65 10.79 -11.03
C TRP A 260 15.60 9.38 -10.45
N TRP A 261 15.02 8.45 -11.21
CA TRP A 261 15.31 7.03 -11.08
C TRP A 261 16.61 6.73 -11.83
N MET A 262 17.48 5.96 -11.21
CA MET A 262 18.76 5.54 -11.77
C MET A 262 18.83 4.01 -11.71
N ARG A 263 19.32 3.40 -12.78
CA ARG A 263 19.49 1.96 -12.90
C ARG A 263 20.75 1.53 -12.15
N ASP A 264 20.68 0.43 -11.42
CA ASP A 264 21.81 -0.12 -10.69
C ASP A 264 21.83 -1.65 -10.88
N GLU A 265 22.52 -2.10 -11.93
CA GLU A 265 22.69 -3.49 -12.31
C GLU A 265 24.15 -3.75 -12.72
N ASP A 266 24.64 -4.99 -12.61
CA ASP A 266 26.07 -5.31 -12.82
C ASP A 266 26.65 -4.81 -14.15
N SER A 267 25.87 -4.84 -15.23
CA SER A 267 26.33 -4.44 -16.57
C SER A 267 26.07 -2.98 -16.92
N ILE A 268 25.18 -2.29 -16.19
CA ILE A 268 24.78 -0.91 -16.43
C ILE A 268 24.40 -0.26 -15.11
N ARG A 269 25.17 0.76 -14.73
CA ARG A 269 24.93 1.53 -13.51
C ARG A 269 24.85 3.01 -13.80
N ALA A 270 23.95 3.66 -13.09
CA ALA A 270 23.78 5.09 -13.03
C ALA A 270 23.75 5.48 -11.55
N PHE A 271 24.65 6.37 -11.14
CA PHE A 271 24.76 6.79 -9.75
C PHE A 271 25.27 8.22 -9.66
N ARG A 272 25.17 8.83 -8.49
CA ARG A 272 25.72 10.17 -8.25
C ARG A 272 27.18 10.03 -7.87
N ASP A 273 28.05 10.75 -8.55
CA ASP A 273 29.48 10.80 -8.22
C ASP A 273 30.07 12.18 -8.52
N THR A 274 31.26 12.45 -8.01
CA THR A 274 31.98 13.71 -8.21
C THR A 274 32.27 13.91 -9.70
N VAL A 275 31.97 15.10 -10.22
CA VAL A 275 32.36 15.53 -11.57
C VAL A 275 33.61 16.43 -11.50
N PRO A 276 34.36 16.60 -12.61
CA PRO A 276 35.64 17.31 -12.61
C PRO A 276 35.64 18.74 -12.02
N ASP A 277 34.48 19.40 -11.98
CA ASP A 277 34.33 20.74 -11.39
C ASP A 277 34.10 20.74 -9.86
N GLY A 278 34.15 19.56 -9.22
CA GLY A 278 34.11 19.42 -7.76
C GLY A 278 32.72 19.27 -7.14
N GLY A 279 31.64 19.39 -7.93
CA GLY A 279 30.27 19.04 -7.54
C GLY A 279 29.93 17.58 -7.81
N MET A 280 28.68 17.19 -7.54
CA MET A 280 28.14 15.90 -7.95
C MET A 280 27.61 15.97 -9.38
N GLY A 281 27.47 14.81 -10.01
CA GLY A 281 26.81 14.66 -11.29
C GLY A 281 26.30 13.23 -11.46
N LEU A 282 25.51 13.00 -12.50
CA LEU A 282 25.10 11.67 -12.89
C LEU A 282 26.25 10.97 -13.57
N ARG A 283 26.79 9.94 -12.92
CA ARG A 283 27.76 9.02 -13.48
C ARG A 283 27.07 7.82 -14.09
N ILE A 284 27.49 7.41 -15.28
CA ILE A 284 26.97 6.22 -15.95
C ILE A 284 28.13 5.34 -16.36
N GLU A 285 28.05 4.09 -15.94
CA GLU A 285 29.00 3.04 -16.26
C GLU A 285 28.29 1.92 -17.00
N THR A 286 28.89 1.47 -18.10
CA THR A 286 28.38 0.33 -18.88
C THR A 286 29.49 -0.65 -19.13
N SER A 287 29.21 -1.95 -19.03
CA SER A 287 30.07 -3.00 -19.53
C SER A 287 29.89 -3.19 -21.04
N SER A 288 30.88 -3.79 -21.70
CA SER A 288 30.85 -4.13 -23.12
C SER A 288 29.54 -4.80 -23.56
N GLY A 289 28.88 -4.21 -24.56
CA GLY A 289 27.65 -4.71 -25.16
C GLY A 289 26.37 -4.38 -24.40
N ALA A 290 26.46 -3.80 -23.20
CA ALA A 290 25.30 -3.41 -22.42
C ALA A 290 24.68 -2.10 -22.96
N SER A 291 23.34 -2.05 -23.04
CA SER A 291 22.60 -0.86 -23.49
C SER A 291 21.21 -0.75 -22.84
N GLY A 292 20.62 0.44 -22.88
CA GLY A 292 19.26 0.68 -22.41
C GLY A 292 19.09 1.98 -21.64
N GLY A 293 17.89 2.19 -21.10
CA GLY A 293 17.62 3.33 -20.21
C GLY A 293 18.39 3.20 -18.90
N VAL A 294 19.09 4.26 -18.51
CA VAL A 294 19.96 4.27 -17.32
C VAL A 294 19.50 5.26 -16.27
N ALA A 295 18.88 6.35 -16.69
CA ALA A 295 18.27 7.31 -15.79
C ALA A 295 16.98 7.85 -16.42
N GLN A 296 15.95 8.07 -15.61
CA GLN A 296 14.71 8.64 -16.10
C GLN A 296 14.01 9.51 -15.06
N GLN A 297 13.33 10.54 -15.54
CA GLN A 297 12.47 11.41 -14.75
C GLN A 297 11.22 11.75 -15.56
N LEU A 298 10.07 11.71 -14.89
CA LEU A 298 8.80 12.18 -15.43
C LEU A 298 8.64 13.66 -15.08
N ILE A 299 8.45 14.49 -16.10
CA ILE A 299 8.22 15.93 -15.97
C ILE A 299 6.83 16.29 -16.52
N GLY A 300 6.35 17.49 -16.19
CA GLY A 300 5.05 17.99 -16.63
C GLY A 300 5.17 19.42 -17.13
N LEU A 301 5.58 19.57 -18.39
CA LEU A 301 5.67 20.86 -19.07
C LEU A 301 4.34 21.22 -19.74
N ALA A 302 4.02 22.51 -19.75
CA ALA A 302 2.90 23.03 -20.55
C ALA A 302 3.26 23.02 -22.04
N ALA A 303 2.26 23.12 -22.91
CA ALA A 303 2.49 23.20 -24.35
C ALA A 303 3.37 24.39 -24.73
N GLY A 304 4.30 24.18 -25.66
CA GLY A 304 5.24 25.20 -26.11
C GLY A 304 6.58 24.63 -26.55
N ARG A 305 7.45 25.53 -27.03
CA ARG A 305 8.84 25.22 -27.36
C ARG A 305 9.69 25.29 -26.09
N TYR A 306 10.62 24.35 -25.95
CA TYR A 306 11.54 24.27 -24.83
C TYR A 306 12.96 24.04 -25.33
N ILE A 307 13.94 24.51 -24.55
CA ILE A 307 15.36 24.24 -24.72
C ILE A 307 15.79 23.36 -23.55
N MET A 308 16.30 22.17 -23.87
CA MET A 308 17.02 21.35 -22.91
C MET A 308 18.52 21.64 -23.04
N GLN A 309 19.20 21.80 -21.91
CA GLN A 309 20.63 22.05 -21.85
C GLN A 309 21.26 21.34 -20.66
N GLY A 310 22.56 21.11 -20.73
CA GLY A 310 23.35 20.52 -19.66
C GLY A 310 24.82 20.41 -20.06
N ARG A 311 25.58 19.68 -19.26
CA ARG A 311 26.98 19.34 -19.51
C ARG A 311 27.15 17.83 -19.50
N ALA A 312 28.03 17.34 -20.36
CA ALA A 312 28.44 15.95 -20.37
C ALA A 312 29.94 15.85 -20.61
N GLY A 313 30.60 14.87 -20.00
CA GLY A 313 32.01 14.56 -20.22
C GLY A 313 32.26 13.08 -20.41
N ASP A 314 33.47 12.78 -20.85
CA ASP A 314 33.93 11.43 -21.21
C ASP A 314 33.06 10.74 -22.27
N VAL A 315 32.40 11.53 -23.13
CA VAL A 315 31.53 11.04 -24.21
C VAL A 315 32.37 10.67 -25.43
N SER A 316 32.26 9.41 -25.87
CA SER A 316 33.00 8.84 -26.99
C SER A 316 32.95 9.66 -28.29
N THR A 317 34.06 9.65 -29.02
CA THR A 317 34.14 10.22 -30.38
C THR A 317 33.39 9.36 -31.40
N ASP A 318 33.27 8.05 -31.18
CA ASP A 318 32.43 7.17 -31.99
C ASP A 318 30.95 7.53 -31.79
N GLN A 319 30.27 7.88 -32.88
CA GLN A 319 28.87 8.29 -32.87
C GLN A 319 27.92 7.17 -32.46
N THR A 320 28.27 5.91 -32.74
CA THR A 320 27.41 4.75 -32.43
C THR A 320 27.42 4.39 -30.96
N ALA A 321 28.47 4.77 -30.23
CA ALA A 321 28.62 4.57 -28.79
C ALA A 321 28.06 5.72 -27.94
N ARG A 322 27.50 6.78 -28.56
CA ARG A 322 27.07 7.97 -27.80
C ARG A 322 25.73 7.76 -27.12
N PRO A 323 25.60 8.14 -25.84
CA PRO A 323 24.31 8.16 -25.16
C PRO A 323 23.35 9.15 -25.80
N THR A 324 22.06 8.85 -25.66
CA THR A 324 20.97 9.71 -26.13
C THR A 324 20.10 10.17 -24.97
N ILE A 325 19.66 11.43 -25.02
CA ILE A 325 18.60 11.96 -24.18
C ILE A 325 17.32 11.91 -25.01
N ASN A 326 16.36 11.10 -24.57
CA ASN A 326 15.06 10.95 -25.18
C ASN A 326 14.03 11.73 -24.38
N VAL A 327 13.23 12.53 -25.09
CA VAL A 327 12.04 13.18 -24.54
C VAL A 327 10.82 12.58 -25.23
N THR A 328 9.93 11.97 -24.46
CA THR A 328 8.76 11.25 -24.98
C THR A 328 7.54 11.60 -24.14
N CYS A 329 6.39 11.83 -24.76
CA CYS A 329 5.13 11.97 -24.00
C CYS A 329 4.85 10.69 -23.20
N GLU A 330 4.12 10.80 -22.08
CA GLU A 330 3.67 9.63 -21.31
C GLU A 330 2.81 8.63 -22.13
N THR A 331 2.26 9.10 -23.25
CA THR A 331 1.48 8.34 -24.23
C THR A 331 2.34 7.54 -25.21
N GLY A 332 3.67 7.75 -25.18
CA GLY A 332 4.65 7.07 -26.05
C GLY A 332 5.05 7.86 -27.28
N LYS A 333 4.44 9.03 -27.56
CA LYS A 333 4.82 9.88 -28.69
C LYS A 333 6.23 10.46 -28.48
N PRO A 334 7.20 10.20 -29.37
CA PRO A 334 8.53 10.79 -29.27
C PRO A 334 8.47 12.30 -29.57
N LEU A 335 9.12 13.10 -28.73
CA LEU A 335 9.26 14.56 -28.93
C LEU A 335 10.67 14.93 -29.41
N SER A 336 11.69 14.29 -28.84
CA SER A 336 13.08 14.51 -29.23
C SER A 336 13.95 13.30 -28.88
N ARG A 337 14.98 13.09 -29.70
CA ARG A 337 16.07 12.15 -29.46
C ARG A 337 17.37 12.85 -29.77
N PHE A 338 18.09 13.26 -28.73
CA PHE A 338 19.32 14.00 -28.85
C PHE A 338 20.52 13.11 -28.51
N SER A 339 21.42 12.90 -29.47
CA SER A 339 22.72 12.27 -29.20
C SER A 339 23.64 13.27 -28.52
N LEU A 340 24.24 12.88 -27.39
CA LEU A 340 25.24 13.72 -26.73
C LEU A 340 26.41 14.00 -27.70
N PRO A 341 26.98 15.22 -27.68
CA PRO A 341 28.20 15.51 -28.43
C PRO A 341 29.39 14.79 -27.78
N SER A 342 30.41 14.44 -28.57
CA SER A 342 31.68 13.97 -28.02
C SER A 342 32.30 15.03 -27.11
N ALA A 343 32.83 14.60 -25.97
CA ALA A 343 33.38 15.46 -24.94
C ALA A 343 34.52 14.75 -24.21
N GLY A 344 35.62 15.46 -23.95
CA GLY A 344 36.70 14.95 -23.11
C GLY A 344 36.37 15.02 -21.61
N PRO A 345 37.36 14.78 -20.74
CA PRO A 345 37.16 14.74 -19.29
C PRO A 345 36.57 16.02 -18.71
N ASN A 346 37.02 17.20 -19.15
CA ASN A 346 36.53 18.51 -18.66
C ASN A 346 35.08 18.82 -19.10
N GLY A 347 34.48 17.95 -19.90
CA GLY A 347 33.12 18.05 -20.37
C GLY A 347 32.88 19.13 -21.43
N ARG A 348 31.68 19.11 -21.98
CA ARG A 348 31.18 20.08 -22.96
C ARG A 348 29.71 20.38 -22.70
N SER A 349 29.35 21.66 -22.79
CA SER A 349 27.95 22.08 -22.73
C SER A 349 27.20 21.67 -24.01
N PHE A 350 25.97 21.22 -23.86
CA PHE A 350 25.07 20.91 -24.96
C PHE A 350 23.72 21.61 -24.78
N ARG A 351 23.02 21.80 -25.90
CA ARG A 351 21.65 22.31 -25.92
C ARG A 351 20.90 21.79 -27.14
N PHE A 352 19.61 21.53 -26.99
CA PHE A 352 18.72 21.19 -28.09
C PHE A 352 17.29 21.66 -27.80
N ALA A 353 16.53 21.92 -28.85
CA ALA A 353 15.13 22.32 -28.74
C ALA A 353 14.21 21.12 -28.92
N PHE A 354 13.03 21.19 -28.30
CA PHE A 354 11.93 20.27 -28.54
C PHE A 354 10.60 21.00 -28.32
N ASP A 355 9.53 20.50 -28.95
CA ASP A 355 8.20 21.09 -28.86
C ASP A 355 7.25 20.14 -28.10
N VAL A 356 6.56 20.68 -27.10
CA VAL A 356 5.52 19.97 -26.35
C VAL A 356 4.16 20.27 -26.99
N PRO A 357 3.45 19.26 -27.51
CA PRO A 357 2.15 19.44 -28.14
C PRO A 357 1.08 19.96 -27.15
N ALA A 358 0.07 20.66 -27.68
CA ALA A 358 -1.07 21.15 -26.90
C ALA A 358 -1.98 20.03 -26.34
N THR A 359 -2.01 18.89 -27.03
CA THR A 359 -2.89 17.76 -26.72
C THR A 359 -2.09 16.49 -26.54
N ASP A 360 -2.59 15.56 -25.73
CA ASP A 360 -2.07 14.20 -25.58
C ASP A 360 -0.59 14.10 -25.13
N CYS A 361 -0.14 15.11 -24.38
CA CYS A 361 1.23 15.16 -23.85
C CYS A 361 1.29 15.96 -22.55
N ALA A 362 0.47 15.59 -21.57
CA ALA A 362 0.43 16.28 -20.28
C ALA A 362 1.73 16.12 -19.48
N LEU A 363 2.35 14.95 -19.58
CA LEU A 363 3.64 14.64 -18.98
C LEU A 363 4.62 14.12 -20.04
N GLN A 364 5.90 14.27 -19.76
CA GLN A 364 7.00 13.84 -20.62
C GLN A 364 8.02 13.04 -19.81
N TRP A 365 8.39 11.88 -20.31
CA TRP A 365 9.57 11.15 -19.85
C TRP A 365 10.81 11.79 -20.44
N VAL A 366 11.76 12.15 -19.57
CA VAL A 366 13.14 12.40 -19.95
C VAL A 366 13.92 11.16 -19.57
N THR A 367 14.46 10.46 -20.57
CA THR A 367 15.20 9.21 -20.38
C THR A 367 16.58 9.34 -20.99
N ILE A 368 17.61 9.03 -20.20
CA ILE A 368 18.98 8.89 -20.67
C ILE A 368 19.17 7.42 -21.05
N VAL A 369 19.58 7.19 -22.29
CA VAL A 369 19.73 5.85 -22.87
C VAL A 369 21.16 5.71 -23.37
N THR A 370 21.86 4.68 -22.90
CA THR A 370 23.18 4.32 -23.41
C THR A 370 23.06 3.48 -24.68
N ALA A 371 23.99 3.69 -25.60
CA ALA A 371 24.16 2.82 -26.75
C ALA A 371 24.99 1.58 -26.35
N PRO A 372 24.92 0.47 -27.09
CA PRO A 372 25.81 -0.66 -26.90
C PRO A 372 27.23 -0.18 -27.18
N ALA A 373 28.01 0.01 -26.12
CA ALA A 373 29.35 0.58 -26.20
C ALA A 373 30.38 -0.40 -25.64
N VAL A 374 31.65 -0.16 -25.99
CA VAL A 374 32.82 -0.61 -25.21
C VAL A 374 32.72 0.04 -23.84
N ASP A 375 33.30 -0.55 -22.78
CA ASP A 375 33.24 -0.04 -21.41
C ASP A 375 33.26 1.51 -21.35
N THR A 376 32.16 2.12 -20.92
CA THR A 376 32.04 3.59 -20.84
C THR A 376 31.93 4.06 -19.40
N ASN A 377 32.48 5.23 -19.15
CA ASN A 377 32.40 5.94 -17.89
C ASN A 377 32.11 7.41 -18.19
N ILE A 378 30.84 7.73 -18.43
CA ILE A 378 30.39 9.09 -18.80
C ILE A 378 29.82 9.80 -17.57
N TRP A 379 29.82 11.12 -17.61
CA TRP A 379 29.08 11.92 -16.63
C TRP A 379 28.18 12.96 -17.29
N LEU A 380 27.05 13.27 -16.65
CA LEU A 380 26.14 14.37 -16.99
C LEU A 380 25.89 15.26 -15.78
N ASP A 381 25.71 16.54 -16.01
CA ASP A 381 25.45 17.52 -14.96
C ASP A 381 24.65 18.73 -15.50
N ASN A 382 24.04 19.50 -14.61
CA ASN A 382 23.31 20.73 -14.86
C ASN A 382 22.20 20.61 -15.90
N LEU A 383 21.50 19.46 -15.92
CA LEU A 383 20.41 19.22 -16.85
C LEU A 383 19.20 20.08 -16.52
N THR A 384 18.77 20.90 -17.46
CA THR A 384 17.63 21.81 -17.29
C THR A 384 16.77 21.84 -18.54
N ALA A 385 15.48 22.10 -18.37
CA ALA A 385 14.55 22.37 -19.46
C ALA A 385 13.83 23.70 -19.21
N THR A 386 14.03 24.67 -20.09
CA THR A 386 13.46 26.02 -20.00
C THR A 386 12.66 26.34 -21.24
N ARG A 387 11.68 27.23 -21.11
CA ARG A 387 10.84 27.67 -22.23
C ARG A 387 11.57 28.69 -23.09
#